data_AF-A0A644ZGQ2-F1
#
_entry.id   AF-A0A644ZGQ2-F1
#
_cell.length_a   1.000
_cell.length_b   1.000
_cell.length_c   1.000
_cell.angle_alpha   90.00
_cell.angle_beta   90.00
_cell.angle_gamma   90.00
#
_symmetry.space_group_name_H-M   'P 1'
#
loop_
_entity.id
_entity.type
_entity.pdbx_description
1 polymer ?
#
loop_
_entity_poly.entity_id
_entity_poly.type
_entity_poly.pdbx_seq_one_letter_code
_entity_poly.pdbx_strand_id
1 'polypeptide(L)'
;MAGCDGRAKSRNYYTDFAQALPKDTVILTAGCAKYKYNKLDLGDIGGIPRVLDAGQCNDSYSLVLIALKLQEVFGLKDVNELPISYNIAWYEQKAVIVLLSLLYLGVKNIHLGPTLPAFLSPNVAKVLVDNFGIGGITNVEDDMKMFLGQ
;
A
#
# COMPACT_ATOMS: atom_id res chain seq x y z
N MET A 1 -2.44 2.71 0.82
CA MET A 1 -2.32 2.01 2.13
C MET A 1 -3.49 1.07 2.40
N ALA A 2 -3.88 0.22 1.45
CA ALA A 2 -5.01 -0.71 1.60
C ALA A 2 -4.67 -1.92 2.48
N GLY A 3 -5.67 -2.77 2.73
CA GLY A 3 -5.52 -4.11 3.30
C GLY A 3 -6.23 -4.30 4.64
N CYS A 4 -5.59 -5.00 5.58
CA CYS A 4 -6.21 -5.44 6.84
C CYS A 4 -5.52 -4.88 8.08
N ASP A 5 -6.33 -4.43 9.05
CA ASP A 5 -5.87 -4.03 10.38
C ASP A 5 -5.79 -5.25 11.34
N GLY A 6 -5.18 -5.04 12.50
CA GLY A 6 -5.03 -6.05 13.54
C GLY A 6 -4.59 -5.45 14.88
N ARG A 7 -4.32 -6.32 15.87
CA ARG A 7 -4.07 -5.90 17.27
C ARG A 7 -2.64 -5.44 17.58
N ALA A 8 -1.68 -5.74 16.72
CA ALA A 8 -0.26 -5.47 17.00
C ALA A 8 0.00 -3.96 17.14
N LYS A 9 0.65 -3.55 18.24
CA LYS A 9 1.00 -2.15 18.52
C LYS A 9 1.86 -1.53 17.41
N SER A 10 2.70 -2.33 16.77
CA SER A 10 3.52 -1.90 15.61
C SER A 10 2.70 -1.33 14.45
N ARG A 11 1.40 -1.62 14.36
CA ARG A 11 0.51 -1.03 13.34
C ARG A 11 0.23 0.46 13.55
N ASN A 12 0.60 1.03 14.70
CA ASN A 12 0.58 2.49 14.87
C ASN A 12 1.48 3.19 13.85
N TYR A 13 2.49 2.49 13.32
CA TYR A 13 3.24 2.91 12.14
C TYR A 13 2.34 3.47 11.04
N TYR A 14 1.21 2.82 10.71
CA TYR A 14 0.33 3.30 9.62
C TYR A 14 -0.43 4.58 9.97
N THR A 15 -0.72 4.82 11.25
CA THR A 15 -1.29 6.08 11.71
C THR A 15 -0.25 7.18 11.62
N ASP A 16 0.94 6.94 12.17
CA ASP A 16 2.04 7.90 12.22
C ASP A 16 2.53 8.26 10.80
N PHE A 17 2.63 7.26 9.93
CA PHE A 17 2.98 7.44 8.51
C PHE A 17 1.94 8.31 7.79
N ALA A 18 0.65 8.06 7.98
CA ALA A 18 -0.42 8.85 7.36
C ALA A 18 -0.41 10.32 7.82
N GLN A 19 -0.07 10.58 9.07
CA GLN A 19 0.05 11.95 9.60
C GLN A 19 1.29 12.67 9.07
N ALA A 20 2.39 11.94 8.89
CA ALA A 20 3.67 12.50 8.41
C ALA A 20 3.70 12.73 6.89
N LEU A 21 2.78 12.12 6.13
CA LEU A 21 2.72 12.26 4.67
C LEU A 21 2.59 13.74 4.24
N PRO A 22 3.43 14.21 3.30
CA PRO A 22 3.33 15.55 2.73
C PRO A 22 1.93 15.89 2.23
N LYS A 23 1.52 17.16 2.36
CA LYS A 23 0.14 17.61 2.10
C LYS A 23 -0.30 17.51 0.64
N ASP A 24 0.64 17.25 -0.27
CA ASP A 24 0.43 17.02 -1.70
C ASP A 24 0.27 15.53 -2.08
N THR A 25 0.22 14.64 -1.08
CA THR A 25 -0.01 13.19 -1.29
C THR A 25 -1.44 12.77 -0.97
N VAL A 26 -1.93 11.75 -1.67
CA VAL A 26 -3.25 11.13 -1.46
C VAL A 26 -3.09 9.66 -1.06
N ILE A 27 -3.80 9.25 0.00
CA ILE A 27 -3.89 7.87 0.44
C ILE A 27 -5.05 7.17 -0.28
N LEU A 28 -4.73 6.17 -1.10
CA LEU A 28 -5.71 5.22 -1.62
C LEU A 28 -5.88 4.05 -0.64
N THR A 29 -7.11 3.73 -0.27
CA THR A 29 -7.40 2.64 0.67
C THR A 29 -8.60 1.78 0.29
N ALA A 30 -8.58 0.55 0.78
CA ALA A 30 -9.63 -0.45 0.70
C ALA A 30 -9.41 -1.44 1.86
N GLY A 31 -10.48 -1.95 2.47
CA GLY A 31 -10.40 -2.87 3.60
C GLY A 31 -10.13 -2.21 4.96
N CYS A 32 -10.11 -3.00 6.03
CA CYS A 32 -10.13 -2.46 7.40
C CYS A 32 -8.82 -1.76 7.83
N ALA A 33 -7.72 -1.86 7.06
CA ALA A 33 -6.52 -1.06 7.31
C ALA A 33 -6.83 0.45 7.39
N LYS A 34 -7.88 0.91 6.69
CA LYS A 34 -8.37 2.30 6.72
C LYS A 34 -8.56 2.85 8.13
N TYR A 35 -8.93 2.02 9.10
CA TYR A 35 -9.24 2.48 10.46
C TYR A 35 -8.03 3.03 11.21
N LYS A 36 -6.81 2.83 10.69
CA LYS A 36 -5.61 3.47 11.23
C LYS A 36 -5.51 4.96 10.93
N TYR A 37 -6.22 5.46 9.92
CA TYR A 37 -6.05 6.85 9.48
C TYR A 37 -7.33 7.54 8.97
N ASN A 38 -8.44 6.83 8.75
CA ASN A 38 -9.66 7.41 8.17
C ASN A 38 -10.45 8.36 9.10
N LYS A 39 -10.05 8.47 10.37
CA LYS A 39 -10.61 9.42 11.35
C LYS A 39 -9.69 10.60 11.62
N LEU A 40 -8.56 10.69 10.90
CA LEU A 40 -7.65 11.82 10.98
C LEU A 40 -8.16 12.95 10.10
N ASP A 41 -7.94 14.18 10.52
CA ASP A 41 -8.20 15.36 9.71
C ASP A 41 -7.00 15.63 8.78
N LEU A 42 -6.98 14.94 7.64
CA LEU A 42 -5.88 15.03 6.66
C LEU A 42 -6.14 16.07 5.56
N GLY A 43 -7.34 16.64 5.48
CA GLY A 43 -7.73 17.64 4.50
C GLY A 43 -7.95 17.12 3.07
N ASP A 44 -7.89 18.03 2.10
CA ASP A 44 -8.05 17.77 0.67
C ASP A 44 -6.94 18.46 -0.17
N ILE A 45 -6.85 18.08 -1.44
CA ILE A 45 -6.02 18.73 -2.46
C ILE A 45 -6.95 19.17 -3.59
N GLY A 46 -7.23 20.47 -3.68
CA GLY A 46 -8.12 21.01 -4.70
C GLY A 46 -9.52 20.41 -4.67
N GLY A 47 -10.04 20.10 -3.47
CA GLY A 47 -11.33 19.46 -3.27
C GLY A 47 -11.33 17.92 -3.38
N ILE A 48 -10.19 17.29 -3.70
CA ILE A 48 -10.04 15.83 -3.67
C ILE A 48 -9.58 15.42 -2.27
N PRO A 49 -10.37 14.63 -1.50
CA PRO A 49 -9.97 14.21 -0.16
C PRO A 49 -8.63 13.47 -0.15
N ARG A 50 -7.77 13.75 0.83
CA ARG A 50 -6.46 13.08 0.95
C ARG A 50 -6.55 11.61 1.38
N VAL A 51 -7.74 11.12 1.73
CA VAL A 51 -8.03 9.70 1.92
C VAL A 51 -9.18 9.31 0.99
N LEU A 52 -8.88 8.51 -0.03
CA LEU A 52 -9.86 7.96 -0.95
C LEU A 52 -10.11 6.50 -0.61
N ASP A 53 -11.28 6.25 -0.03
CA ASP A 53 -11.73 4.92 0.39
C ASP A 53 -12.57 4.26 -0.69
N ALA A 54 -12.02 3.22 -1.33
CA ALA A 54 -12.70 2.46 -2.38
C ALA A 54 -13.67 1.40 -1.82
N GLY A 55 -13.63 1.09 -0.52
CA GLY A 55 -14.56 0.14 0.11
C GLY A 55 -13.90 -0.97 0.93
N GLN A 56 -14.42 -2.19 0.84
CA GLN A 56 -13.94 -3.39 1.51
C GLN A 56 -12.62 -3.91 0.91
N CYS A 57 -12.04 -4.97 1.49
CA CYS A 57 -10.76 -5.51 1.00
C CYS A 57 -10.82 -5.99 -0.46
N ASN A 58 -11.97 -6.50 -0.90
CA ASN A 58 -12.24 -6.87 -2.30
C ASN A 58 -12.25 -5.66 -3.25
N ASP A 59 -12.56 -4.46 -2.76
CA ASP A 59 -12.53 -3.23 -3.55
C ASP A 59 -11.10 -2.72 -3.82
N SER A 60 -10.07 -3.44 -3.36
CA SER A 60 -8.72 -3.32 -3.91
C SER A 60 -8.69 -3.53 -5.43
N TYR A 61 -9.68 -4.24 -5.98
CA TYR A 61 -9.94 -4.33 -7.41
C TYR A 61 -10.13 -2.95 -8.05
N SER A 62 -10.90 -2.06 -7.42
CA SER A 62 -11.11 -0.69 -7.91
C SER A 62 -9.80 0.10 -7.90
N LEU A 63 -8.93 -0.08 -6.90
CA LEU A 63 -7.62 0.58 -6.86
C LEU A 63 -6.72 0.14 -8.00
N VAL A 64 -6.75 -1.15 -8.37
CA VAL A 64 -6.05 -1.68 -9.54
C VAL A 64 -6.59 -1.05 -10.83
N LEU A 65 -7.91 -0.99 -11.01
CA LEU A 65 -8.50 -0.37 -12.19
C LEU A 65 -8.13 1.12 -12.31
N ILE A 66 -8.09 1.84 -11.19
CA ILE A 66 -7.61 3.23 -11.16
C ILE A 66 -6.15 3.29 -11.62
N ALA A 67 -5.26 2.46 -11.09
CA ALA A 67 -3.85 2.44 -11.49
C ALA A 67 -3.69 2.12 -12.99
N LEU A 68 -4.36 1.10 -13.51
CA LEU A 68 -4.32 0.75 -14.93
C LEU A 68 -4.87 1.88 -15.81
N LYS A 69 -5.92 2.57 -15.36
CA LYS A 69 -6.46 3.72 -16.11
C LYS A 69 -5.51 4.91 -16.10
N LEU A 70 -4.83 5.17 -14.99
CA LEU A 70 -3.78 6.20 -14.92
C LEU A 70 -2.62 5.85 -15.85
N GLN A 71 -2.18 4.59 -15.85
CA GLN A 71 -1.14 4.10 -16.76
C GLN A 71 -1.51 4.38 -18.22
N GLU A 72 -2.74 4.06 -18.61
CA GLU A 72 -3.28 4.34 -19.96
C GLU A 72 -3.27 5.83 -20.27
N VAL A 73 -3.80 6.67 -19.37
CA VAL A 73 -3.90 8.13 -19.57
C VAL A 73 -2.53 8.80 -19.67
N PHE A 74 -1.55 8.34 -18.89
CA PHE A 74 -0.17 8.84 -18.97
C PHE A 74 0.66 8.18 -20.08
N GLY A 75 0.14 7.18 -20.79
CA GLY A 75 0.85 6.48 -21.86
C GLY A 75 2.07 5.68 -21.38
N LEU A 76 2.04 5.21 -20.13
CA LEU A 76 3.14 4.47 -19.51
C LEU A 76 3.15 3.00 -19.94
N LYS A 77 4.35 2.42 -20.10
CA LYS A 77 4.48 1.02 -20.53
C LYS A 77 4.34 0.06 -19.36
N ASP A 78 4.71 0.49 -18.17
CA ASP A 78 4.65 -0.28 -16.94
C ASP A 78 3.85 0.47 -15.86
N VAL A 79 2.98 -0.23 -15.14
CA VAL A 79 2.20 0.31 -14.01
C VAL A 79 3.11 0.83 -12.89
N ASN A 80 4.32 0.29 -12.79
CA ASN A 80 5.31 0.68 -11.78
C ASN A 80 5.98 2.04 -12.09
N GLU A 81 5.75 2.62 -13.27
CA GLU A 81 6.20 3.98 -13.61
C GLU A 81 5.25 5.06 -13.05
N LEU A 82 4.08 4.66 -12.54
CA LEU A 82 3.16 5.59 -11.89
C LEU A 82 3.75 6.11 -10.58
N PRO A 83 3.40 7.35 -10.18
CA PRO A 83 3.78 7.90 -8.87
C PRO A 83 2.93 7.28 -7.75
N ILE A 84 2.97 5.95 -7.60
CA ILE A 84 2.20 5.17 -6.63
C ILE A 84 3.15 4.30 -5.81
N SER A 85 3.13 4.51 -4.50
CA SER A 85 3.86 3.69 -3.53
C SER A 85 2.91 2.74 -2.79
N TYR A 86 3.31 1.47 -2.68
CA TYR A 86 2.47 0.40 -2.12
C TYR A 86 2.90 0.04 -0.69
N ASN A 87 2.40 0.78 0.30
CA ASN A 87 2.57 0.46 1.73
C ASN A 87 1.31 -0.24 2.27
N ILE A 88 1.28 -1.58 2.21
CA ILE A 88 0.09 -2.43 2.43
C ILE A 88 0.16 -3.10 3.81
N ALA A 89 -0.96 -3.07 4.53
CA ALA A 89 -1.13 -3.82 5.78
C ALA A 89 -1.86 -5.14 5.51
N TRP A 90 -1.43 -6.25 6.11
CA TRP A 90 -2.13 -7.54 5.99
C TRP A 90 -2.41 -8.17 7.36
N TYR A 91 -3.33 -9.13 7.42
CA TYR A 91 -3.64 -9.88 8.64
C TYR A 91 -4.15 -11.29 8.34
N GLU A 92 -5.15 -11.42 7.47
CA GLU A 92 -5.79 -12.69 7.13
C GLU A 92 -5.65 -13.03 5.64
N GLN A 93 -6.30 -14.11 5.19
CA GLN A 93 -6.01 -14.75 3.91
C GLN A 93 -6.57 -13.99 2.71
N LYS A 94 -7.60 -13.14 2.87
CA LYS A 94 -8.04 -12.28 1.76
C LYS A 94 -6.98 -11.26 1.39
N ALA A 95 -6.23 -10.74 2.35
CA ALA A 95 -5.07 -9.89 2.04
C ALA A 95 -3.98 -10.65 1.25
N VAL A 96 -3.84 -11.97 1.47
CA VAL A 96 -2.90 -12.81 0.71
C VAL A 96 -3.34 -12.92 -0.76
N ILE A 97 -4.62 -13.17 -1.04
CA ILE A 97 -5.06 -13.25 -2.44
C ILE A 97 -4.98 -11.89 -3.15
N VAL A 98 -5.26 -10.79 -2.45
CA VAL A 98 -5.05 -9.43 -3.00
C VAL A 98 -3.58 -9.20 -3.34
N LEU A 99 -2.65 -9.58 -2.46
CA LEU A 99 -1.22 -9.51 -2.74
C LEU A 99 -0.86 -10.32 -4.00
N LEU A 100 -1.29 -11.58 -4.08
CA LEU A 100 -1.02 -12.43 -5.24
C LEU A 100 -1.61 -11.85 -6.54
N SER A 101 -2.78 -11.22 -6.48
CA SER A 101 -3.36 -10.51 -7.62
C SER A 101 -2.49 -9.33 -8.08
N LEU A 102 -1.97 -8.53 -7.16
CA LEU A 102 -1.05 -7.42 -7.49
C LEU A 102 0.24 -7.93 -8.14
N LEU A 103 0.83 -9.00 -7.59
CA LEU A 103 2.03 -9.63 -8.16
C LEU A 103 1.75 -10.20 -9.57
N TYR A 104 0.60 -10.82 -9.78
CA TYR A 104 0.18 -11.31 -11.10
C TYR A 104 0.04 -10.18 -12.13
N LEU A 105 -0.45 -9.02 -11.70
CA LEU A 105 -0.59 -7.81 -12.52
C LEU A 105 0.74 -7.09 -12.75
N GLY A 106 1.86 -7.62 -12.23
CA GLY A 106 3.18 -7.06 -12.43
C GLY A 106 3.53 -5.90 -11.49
N VAL A 107 2.74 -5.65 -10.45
CA VAL A 107 3.07 -4.63 -9.44
C VAL A 107 4.29 -5.07 -8.63
N LYS A 108 5.26 -4.17 -8.50
CA LYS A 108 6.53 -4.36 -7.80
C LYS A 108 6.68 -3.39 -6.63
N ASN A 109 7.71 -3.61 -5.82
CA ASN A 109 8.12 -2.75 -4.70
C ASN A 109 7.03 -2.59 -3.64
N ILE A 110 6.22 -3.64 -3.45
CA ILE A 110 5.19 -3.69 -2.42
C ILE A 110 5.85 -3.86 -1.06
N HIS A 111 5.55 -2.94 -0.15
CA HIS A 111 5.97 -3.01 1.24
C HIS A 111 4.83 -3.54 2.08
N LEU A 112 5.06 -4.69 2.71
CA LEU A 112 4.05 -5.49 3.38
C LEU A 112 4.33 -5.53 4.88
N GLY A 113 3.34 -5.15 5.68
CA GLY A 113 3.50 -5.05 7.14
C GLY A 113 2.27 -5.40 7.97
N PRO A 114 2.41 -5.40 9.30
CA PRO A 114 3.58 -4.91 10.04
C PRO A 114 4.75 -5.91 10.11
N THR A 115 4.55 -7.15 9.68
CA THR A 115 5.58 -8.19 9.55
C THR A 115 5.35 -8.95 8.25
N LEU A 116 6.39 -9.57 7.69
CA LEU A 116 6.19 -10.50 6.58
C LEU A 116 5.44 -11.78 7.05
N PRO A 117 4.69 -12.44 6.15
CA PRO A 117 4.01 -13.69 6.49
C PRO A 117 4.96 -14.81 6.91
N ALA A 118 4.67 -15.41 8.07
CA ALA A 118 5.48 -16.49 8.63
C ALA A 118 5.47 -17.79 7.78
N PHE A 119 4.51 -17.93 6.87
CA PHE A 119 4.45 -19.06 5.94
C PHE A 119 5.42 -18.93 4.76
N LEU A 120 6.10 -17.79 4.60
CA LEU A 120 7.15 -17.64 3.61
C LEU A 120 8.44 -18.24 4.16
N SER A 121 8.85 -19.38 3.60
CA SER A 121 10.19 -19.91 3.87
C SER A 121 11.26 -18.93 3.35
N PRO A 122 12.50 -18.96 3.89
CA PRO A 122 13.57 -18.07 3.43
C PRO A 122 13.78 -18.09 1.91
N ASN A 123 13.69 -19.26 1.27
CA ASN A 123 13.84 -19.39 -0.18
C ASN A 123 12.67 -18.77 -0.95
N VAL A 124 11.43 -18.94 -0.47
CA VAL A 124 10.25 -18.33 -1.10
C VAL A 124 10.28 -16.81 -0.92
N ALA A 125 10.64 -16.33 0.28
CA ALA A 125 10.83 -14.90 0.52
C ALA A 125 11.87 -14.31 -0.42
N LYS A 126 13.02 -14.98 -0.61
CA LYS A 126 14.06 -14.55 -1.55
C LYS A 126 13.52 -14.43 -2.99
N VAL A 127 12.75 -15.40 -3.47
CA VAL A 127 12.13 -15.34 -4.80
C VAL A 127 11.20 -14.14 -4.93
N LEU A 128 10.43 -13.81 -3.89
CA LEU A 128 9.55 -12.64 -3.89
C LEU A 128 10.31 -11.32 -3.89
N VAL A 129 11.41 -11.23 -3.14
CA VAL A 129 12.30 -10.07 -3.13
C VAL A 129 12.96 -9.90 -4.51
N ASP A 130 13.59 -10.96 -5.04
CA ASP A 130 14.37 -10.88 -6.28
C ASP A 130 13.51 -10.53 -7.50
N ASN A 131 12.28 -11.06 -7.58
CA ASN A 131 11.43 -10.88 -8.77
C ASN A 131 10.47 -9.69 -8.67
N PHE A 132 10.01 -9.35 -7.46
CA PHE A 132 8.95 -8.37 -7.25
C PHE A 132 9.36 -7.22 -6.32
N GLY A 133 10.53 -7.25 -5.69
CA GLY A 133 10.97 -6.22 -4.76
C GLY A 133 10.10 -6.13 -3.51
N ILE A 134 9.49 -7.23 -3.05
CA ILE A 134 8.68 -7.19 -1.82
C ILE A 134 9.56 -6.80 -0.64
N GLY A 135 9.15 -5.76 0.08
CA GLY A 135 9.83 -5.25 1.27
C GLY A 135 8.97 -5.38 2.54
N GLY A 136 9.62 -5.30 3.69
CA GLY A 136 8.95 -5.03 4.97
C GLY A 136 8.93 -3.52 5.26
N ILE A 137 8.17 -3.11 6.28
CA ILE A 137 8.23 -1.75 6.81
C ILE A 137 9.36 -1.62 7.84
N THR A 138 9.87 -0.40 8.05
CA THR A 138 10.88 -0.08 9.06
C THR A 138 10.34 0.91 10.08
N ASN A 139 10.80 2.17 10.05
CA ASN A 139 10.26 3.29 10.79
C ASN A 139 9.69 4.34 9.81
N VAL A 140 8.87 5.26 10.32
CA VAL A 140 8.18 6.24 9.49
C VAL A 140 9.15 7.14 8.73
N GLU A 141 10.26 7.54 9.34
CA GLU A 141 11.22 8.47 8.72
C GLU A 141 11.92 7.84 7.51
N ASP A 142 12.49 6.65 7.69
CA ASP A 142 13.21 5.95 6.63
C ASP A 142 12.28 5.53 5.50
N ASP A 143 11.08 5.04 5.85
CA ASP A 143 10.11 4.62 4.84
C ASP A 143 9.54 5.83 4.09
N MET A 144 9.39 7.00 4.73
CA MET A 144 8.97 8.23 4.04
C MET A 144 9.97 8.64 2.95
N LYS A 145 11.27 8.61 3.28
CA LYS A 145 12.35 8.90 2.32
C LYS A 145 12.33 7.91 1.16
N MET A 146 12.23 6.62 1.48
CA MET A 146 12.17 5.55 0.49
C MET A 146 10.96 5.67 -0.45
N PHE A 147 9.75 5.92 0.07
CA PHE A 147 8.54 5.96 -0.75
C PHE A 147 8.38 7.22 -1.57
N LEU A 148 8.99 8.33 -1.16
CA LEU A 148 8.86 9.63 -1.82
C LEU A 148 10.12 10.06 -2.56
N GLY A 149 11.21 9.28 -2.49
CA GLY A 149 12.48 9.60 -3.15
C GLY A 149 13.16 10.85 -2.58
N GLN A 150 13.03 11.09 -1.27
CA GLN A 150 13.64 12.21 -0.55
C GLN A 150 15.00 11.87 0.06
#